data_AF-A0A6I7DF72-F1
#
_entry.id   AF-A0A6I7DF72-F1
#
_cell.length_a   1.000
_cell.length_b   1.000
_cell.length_c   1.000
_cell.angle_alpha   90.00
_cell.angle_beta   90.00
_cell.angle_gamma   90.00
#
_symmetry.space_group_name_H-M   'P 1'
#
loop_
_entity.id
_entity.type
_entity.pdbx_description
1 polymer ?
#
loop_
_entity_poly.entity_id
_entity_poly.type
_entity_poly.pdbx_seq_one_letter_code
_entity_poly.pdbx_strand_id
1 'polypeptide(L)'
;MSSNHYFDNELSYLDKLEQYVATEKPQLINQISERVRDPDAARLLDGIAYLSGNLREQIDRQFPELTNSLVNMLWPAYARPFPSMTAMEYRTEVTQKYAIKIAKGQPFVSRPLYIQNELADNDEDNWHKCQFTQCRDLWVLPIQITQVTQNQDTLDIHFSLNQLQSLAEVGLEKLCIYLNGLSYTTTQLFYLLNNKVKKAKITTNQHQFTLAHFAIEPMGFHAEDSLLPYPKNSYEGYRLLQEYFCFPEAFMSLLIKGLDNIPPALVSDTFTLSIQFDSDIPEAMLITEDCIKINCVPAVNLFESESEAINLTGKETEYVLNKSHKKQDCYDIFSINTIQGLRYIPNQRSYITHYTAFESFHHQNNQENPERTGYYRLKIAHHKSHYGYQHTLSFVRNNEPDLLNCEESISVSMNCTNRTLASSLSSHSIKLDENSVISGILSASNIIKPTKALYPLLGNTLYWSELTNLSINYQSLLSLTALKQILQLYDFKATFYQQSARQSQKCLDAITNLRTEPIEYLYKGLPVRGVKTTLSIHQSAFISEGAMYLFCSVLAQFFTLYTSVNMFHELEVINLDNKEIYLWPAKINQQILK
;
A
#
# COMPACT_ATOMS: atom_id res chain seq x y z
N MET A 1 27.50 -0.44 -24.83
CA MET A 1 27.25 1.02 -24.68
C MET A 1 25.97 1.31 -25.42
N SER A 2 24.86 1.47 -24.70
CA SER A 2 23.58 1.86 -25.29
C SER A 2 23.74 3.21 -26.00
N SER A 3 23.22 3.37 -27.22
CA SER A 3 23.20 4.67 -27.89
C SER A 3 22.53 5.67 -26.94
N ASN A 4 23.28 6.69 -26.55
CA ASN A 4 22.80 7.69 -25.61
C ASN A 4 21.98 8.67 -26.46
N HIS A 5 20.65 8.66 -26.33
CA HIS A 5 19.75 9.51 -27.12
C HIS A 5 20.15 11.00 -27.05
N TYR A 6 20.76 11.44 -25.94
CA TYR A 6 21.28 12.80 -25.80
C TYR A 6 22.46 13.07 -26.73
N PHE A 7 23.37 12.11 -26.92
CA PHE A 7 24.47 12.23 -27.87
C PHE A 7 23.97 12.36 -29.30
N ASP A 8 23.05 11.47 -29.72
CA ASP A 8 22.47 11.49 -31.06
C ASP A 8 21.69 12.79 -31.32
N ASN A 9 20.99 13.31 -30.31
CA ASN A 9 20.32 14.61 -30.37
C ASN A 9 21.30 15.76 -30.55
N GLU A 10 22.38 15.82 -29.77
CA GLU A 10 23.38 16.90 -29.86
C GLU A 10 24.13 16.85 -31.20
N LEU A 11 24.41 15.66 -31.73
CA LEU A 11 25.00 15.50 -33.07
C LEU A 11 24.04 16.02 -34.15
N SER A 12 22.75 15.65 -34.08
CA SER A 12 21.73 16.18 -34.99
C SER A 12 21.53 17.70 -34.86
N TYR A 13 21.79 18.25 -33.67
CA TYR A 13 21.72 19.69 -33.40
C TYR A 13 22.91 20.42 -34.02
N LEU A 14 24.12 19.85 -33.94
CA LEU A 14 25.29 20.37 -34.64
C LEU A 14 25.06 20.42 -36.16
N ASP A 15 24.54 19.34 -36.76
CA ASP A 15 24.22 19.30 -38.20
C ASP A 15 23.21 20.40 -38.59
N LYS A 16 22.19 20.63 -37.74
CA LYS A 16 21.20 21.70 -37.96
C LYS A 16 21.82 23.09 -37.81
N LEU A 17 22.73 23.28 -36.86
CA LEU A 17 23.45 24.53 -36.69
C LEU A 17 24.34 24.83 -37.88
N GLU A 18 25.03 23.83 -38.44
CA GLU A 18 25.80 23.99 -39.67
C GLU A 18 24.92 24.46 -40.83
N GLN A 19 23.74 23.84 -41.01
CA GLN A 19 22.78 24.25 -42.03
C GLN A 19 22.25 25.67 -41.79
N TYR A 20 21.97 26.03 -40.54
CA TYR A 20 21.48 27.36 -40.17
C TYR A 20 22.54 28.45 -40.42
N VAL A 21 23.79 28.20 -40.04
CA VAL A 21 24.89 29.13 -40.29
C VAL A 21 25.18 29.24 -41.78
N ALA A 22 25.03 28.15 -42.53
CA ALA A 22 25.14 28.16 -43.98
C ALA A 22 24.08 29.06 -44.63
N THR A 23 22.83 29.06 -44.16
CA THR A 23 21.78 29.92 -44.72
C THR A 23 21.94 31.39 -44.32
N GLU A 24 22.30 31.69 -43.07
CA GLU A 24 22.46 33.08 -42.61
C GLU A 24 23.73 33.76 -43.14
N LYS A 25 24.83 33.02 -43.25
CA LYS A 25 26.15 33.57 -43.61
C LYS A 25 26.75 32.80 -44.78
N PRO A 26 26.27 33.05 -46.02
CA PRO A 26 26.71 32.31 -47.19
C PRO A 26 28.21 32.46 -47.49
N GLN A 27 28.83 33.53 -46.99
CA GLN A 27 30.26 33.80 -47.14
C GLN A 27 31.15 32.83 -46.33
N LEU A 28 30.63 32.24 -45.25
CA LEU A 28 31.35 31.32 -44.38
C LEU A 28 31.12 29.84 -44.74
N ILE A 29 30.18 29.56 -45.67
CA ILE A 29 29.84 28.18 -46.08
C ILE A 29 31.09 27.43 -46.48
N ASN A 30 31.95 27.99 -47.34
CA ASN A 30 33.14 27.29 -47.82
C ASN A 30 34.13 26.90 -46.70
N GLN A 31 34.08 27.54 -45.53
CA GLN A 31 34.93 27.22 -44.38
C GLN A 31 34.28 26.20 -43.42
N ILE A 32 32.97 26.01 -43.48
CA ILE A 32 32.19 25.14 -42.59
C ILE A 32 31.73 23.87 -43.32
N SER A 33 31.39 23.98 -44.60
CA SER A 33 30.83 22.92 -45.45
C SER A 33 31.88 21.94 -46.00
N GLU A 34 33.17 22.19 -45.79
CA GLU A 34 34.14 21.12 -45.91
C GLU A 34 33.88 20.16 -44.77
N ARG A 35 33.05 19.14 -45.02
CA ARG A 35 32.92 17.94 -44.17
C ARG A 35 34.30 17.67 -43.62
N VAL A 36 34.45 17.81 -42.31
CA VAL A 36 35.73 17.73 -41.62
C VAL A 36 36.52 16.54 -42.16
N ARG A 37 37.46 16.81 -43.08
CA ARG A 37 38.21 15.75 -43.78
C ARG A 37 39.19 15.08 -42.82
N ASP A 38 39.52 15.80 -41.76
CA ASP A 38 40.38 15.34 -40.69
C ASP A 38 39.58 14.48 -39.70
N PRO A 39 39.82 13.16 -39.65
CA PRO A 39 39.13 12.28 -38.71
C PRO A 39 39.29 12.69 -37.25
N ASP A 40 40.36 13.42 -36.90
CA ASP A 40 40.60 13.85 -35.52
C ASP A 40 39.71 15.04 -35.12
N ALA A 41 39.43 15.97 -36.03
CA ALA A 41 38.51 17.07 -35.77
C ALA A 41 37.04 16.60 -35.73
N ALA A 42 36.68 15.58 -36.52
CA ALA A 42 35.36 14.94 -36.42
C ALA A 42 35.17 14.27 -35.05
N ARG A 43 36.21 13.57 -34.56
CA ARG A 43 36.22 12.99 -33.21
C ARG A 43 36.15 14.03 -32.09
N LEU A 44 36.70 15.23 -32.29
CA LEU A 44 36.55 16.33 -31.33
C LEU A 44 35.11 16.83 -31.28
N LEU A 45 34.42 16.95 -32.42
CA LEU A 45 33.00 17.31 -32.45
C LEU A 45 32.13 16.23 -31.80
N ASP A 46 32.43 14.95 -32.05
CA ASP A 46 31.79 13.83 -31.34
C ASP A 46 32.06 13.92 -29.84
N GLY A 47 33.29 14.23 -29.43
CA GLY A 47 33.65 14.44 -28.02
C GLY A 47 32.88 15.58 -27.36
N ILE A 48 32.70 16.70 -28.06
CA ILE A 48 31.92 17.86 -27.60
C ILE A 48 30.44 17.50 -27.51
N ALA A 49 29.89 16.83 -28.51
CA ALA A 49 28.50 16.35 -28.50
C ALA A 49 28.27 15.38 -27.34
N TYR A 50 29.24 14.51 -27.05
CA TYR A 50 29.18 13.59 -25.92
C TYR A 50 29.23 14.31 -24.57
N LEU A 51 30.12 15.29 -24.40
CA LEU A 51 30.19 16.10 -23.17
C LEU A 51 28.94 16.96 -22.97
N SER A 52 28.46 17.64 -24.03
CA SER A 52 27.24 18.43 -24.02
C SER A 52 26.03 17.55 -23.70
N GLY A 53 25.92 16.41 -24.37
CA GLY A 53 24.86 15.43 -24.15
C GLY A 53 24.84 14.91 -22.72
N ASN A 54 26.01 14.58 -22.15
CA ASN A 54 26.12 14.16 -20.74
C ASN A 54 25.76 15.29 -19.76
N LEU A 55 26.16 16.52 -20.05
CA LEU A 55 25.83 17.68 -19.21
C LEU A 55 24.32 17.92 -19.23
N ARG A 56 23.70 17.86 -20.41
CA ARG A 56 22.25 17.96 -20.56
C ARG A 56 21.51 16.82 -19.87
N GLU A 57 21.99 15.59 -20.03
CA GLU A 57 21.48 14.44 -19.29
C GLU A 57 21.60 14.63 -17.77
N GLN A 58 22.67 15.25 -17.28
CA GLN A 58 22.84 15.58 -15.86
C GLN A 58 21.86 16.67 -15.40
N ILE A 59 21.67 17.74 -16.18
CA ILE A 59 20.70 18.81 -15.86
C ILE A 59 19.29 18.23 -15.80
N ASP A 60 18.90 17.47 -16.83
CA ASP A 60 17.56 16.86 -16.93
C ASP A 60 17.34 15.84 -15.80
N ARG A 61 18.39 15.19 -15.30
CA ARG A 61 18.33 14.32 -14.10
C ARG A 61 18.17 15.07 -12.78
N GLN A 62 18.67 16.30 -12.66
CA GLN A 62 18.62 17.06 -11.41
C GLN A 62 17.25 17.67 -11.12
N PHE A 63 16.49 18.06 -12.15
CA PHE A 63 15.15 18.62 -11.96
C PHE A 63 14.19 17.68 -11.18
N PRO A 64 14.09 16.38 -11.52
CA PRO A 64 13.31 15.42 -10.75
C PRO A 64 13.73 15.30 -9.27
N GLU A 65 14.99 15.58 -8.92
CA GLU A 65 15.43 15.49 -7.52
C GLU A 65 14.80 16.57 -6.64
N LEU A 66 14.54 17.75 -7.20
CA LEU A 66 13.86 18.85 -6.50
C LEU A 66 12.37 18.52 -6.30
N THR A 67 11.72 17.99 -7.33
CA THR A 67 10.28 17.66 -7.27
C THR A 67 10.04 16.50 -6.32
N ASN A 68 10.89 15.46 -6.34
CA ASN A 68 10.80 14.32 -5.44
C ASN A 68 10.84 14.73 -3.95
N SER A 69 11.66 15.72 -3.59
CA SER A 69 11.71 16.24 -2.21
C SER A 69 10.39 16.91 -1.81
N LEU A 70 9.78 17.68 -2.72
CA LEU A 70 8.44 18.25 -2.51
C LEU A 70 7.35 17.17 -2.42
N VAL A 71 7.41 16.10 -3.23
CA VAL A 71 6.49 14.95 -3.12
C VAL A 71 6.62 14.30 -1.76
N ASN A 72 7.85 14.01 -1.31
CA ASN A 72 8.07 13.36 -0.03
C ASN A 72 7.52 14.19 1.13
N MET A 73 7.50 15.52 0.98
CA MET A 73 6.88 16.43 1.93
C MET A 73 5.34 16.40 1.86
N LEU A 74 4.76 16.50 0.65
CA LEU A 74 3.31 16.70 0.45
C LEU A 74 2.52 15.39 0.38
N TRP A 75 3.04 14.41 -0.35
CA TRP A 75 2.48 13.05 -0.49
C TRP A 75 3.53 11.96 -0.29
N PRO A 76 4.10 11.86 0.93
CA PRO A 76 5.05 10.81 1.29
C PRO A 76 4.54 9.39 0.99
N ALA A 77 3.23 9.16 1.04
CA ALA A 77 2.63 7.85 0.80
C ALA A 77 2.74 7.37 -0.66
N TYR A 78 2.73 8.30 -1.62
CA TYR A 78 2.77 7.98 -3.05
C TYR A 78 4.19 7.67 -3.53
N ALA A 79 5.21 8.33 -2.95
CA ALA A 79 6.61 8.11 -3.29
C ALA A 79 7.23 6.86 -2.61
N ARG A 80 6.54 6.28 -1.62
CA ARG A 80 7.01 5.07 -0.93
C ARG A 80 6.69 3.81 -1.74
N PRO A 81 7.56 2.78 -1.68
CA PRO A 81 7.25 1.49 -2.29
C PRO A 81 6.08 0.84 -1.55
N PHE A 82 5.23 0.12 -2.28
CA PHE A 82 4.21 -0.74 -1.70
C PHE A 82 4.82 -2.15 -1.48
N PRO A 83 5.10 -2.54 -0.23
CA PRO A 83 5.78 -3.80 0.07
C PRO A 83 4.93 -5.02 -0.28
N SER A 84 5.58 -6.19 -0.30
CA SER A 84 4.89 -7.47 -0.44
C SER A 84 3.91 -7.69 0.72
N MET A 85 2.70 -8.16 0.40
CA MET A 85 1.64 -8.45 1.37
C MET A 85 1.08 -9.84 1.15
N THR A 86 0.52 -10.41 2.22
CA THR A 86 -0.15 -11.71 2.23
C THR A 86 -1.27 -11.72 3.26
N ALA A 87 -2.07 -12.79 3.31
CA ALA A 87 -3.03 -13.06 4.37
C ALA A 87 -2.57 -14.28 5.18
N MET A 88 -2.55 -14.14 6.50
CA MET A 88 -2.14 -15.17 7.47
C MET A 88 -3.38 -15.77 8.13
N GLU A 89 -3.42 -17.10 8.26
CA GLU A 89 -4.43 -17.86 9.00
C GLU A 89 -3.85 -18.34 10.32
N TYR A 90 -4.54 -18.07 11.43
CA TYR A 90 -4.19 -18.61 12.74
C TYR A 90 -4.97 -19.89 13.05
N ARG A 91 -4.28 -20.83 13.69
CA ARG A 91 -4.85 -22.04 14.28
C ARG A 91 -4.66 -21.99 15.78
N THR A 92 -5.75 -22.15 16.52
CA THR A 92 -5.76 -22.19 17.97
C THR A 92 -5.41 -23.57 18.50
N GLU A 93 -4.94 -23.63 19.75
CA GLU A 93 -4.80 -24.88 20.48
C GLU A 93 -6.17 -25.48 20.88
N VAL A 94 -6.18 -26.79 21.13
CA VAL A 94 -7.40 -27.54 21.50
C VAL A 94 -7.91 -27.19 22.91
N THR A 95 -7.03 -26.67 23.77
CA THR A 95 -7.31 -26.28 25.15
C THR A 95 -7.97 -24.91 25.28
N GLN A 96 -7.89 -24.09 24.24
CA GLN A 96 -8.34 -22.70 24.28
C GLN A 96 -9.88 -22.61 24.27
N LYS A 97 -10.44 -21.87 25.23
CA LYS A 97 -11.91 -21.73 25.40
C LYS A 97 -12.47 -20.39 24.92
N TYR A 98 -11.68 -19.32 25.05
CA TYR A 98 -12.10 -17.95 24.79
C TYR A 98 -11.30 -17.30 23.66
N ALA A 99 -11.90 -16.29 23.02
CA ALA A 99 -11.25 -15.49 21.98
C ALA A 99 -9.98 -14.78 22.51
N ILE A 100 -8.88 -14.90 21.78
CA ILE A 100 -7.61 -14.23 22.10
C ILE A 100 -7.45 -13.00 21.21
N LYS A 101 -7.18 -11.84 21.80
CA LYS A 101 -6.78 -10.66 21.03
C LYS A 101 -5.30 -10.73 20.67
N ILE A 102 -4.98 -10.67 19.39
CA ILE A 102 -3.63 -10.47 18.88
C ILE A 102 -3.52 -9.04 18.38
N ALA A 103 -2.56 -8.31 18.94
CA ALA A 103 -2.32 -6.92 18.56
C ALA A 103 -1.62 -6.81 17.20
N LYS A 104 -1.85 -5.69 16.51
CA LYS A 104 -1.06 -5.24 15.37
C LYS A 104 0.44 -5.25 15.69
N GLY A 105 1.25 -5.61 14.70
CA GLY A 105 2.72 -5.64 14.82
C GLY A 105 3.32 -7.00 15.19
N GLN A 106 2.50 -8.03 15.41
CA GLN A 106 2.99 -9.39 15.62
C GLN A 106 3.89 -9.84 14.45
N PRO A 107 5.13 -10.30 14.70
CA PRO A 107 6.05 -10.69 13.65
C PRO A 107 5.81 -12.14 13.18
N PHE A 108 6.11 -12.36 11.90
CA PHE A 108 6.11 -13.64 11.22
C PHE A 108 7.41 -13.80 10.44
N VAL A 109 7.87 -15.04 10.30
CA VAL A 109 9.14 -15.36 9.65
C VAL A 109 8.92 -16.39 8.56
N SER A 110 9.53 -16.18 7.41
CA SER A 110 9.49 -17.14 6.31
C SER A 110 10.42 -18.32 6.55
N ARG A 111 10.14 -19.44 5.87
CA ARG A 111 11.16 -20.46 5.63
C ARG A 111 12.39 -19.82 4.98
N PRO A 112 13.60 -20.29 5.31
CA PRO A 112 14.82 -19.71 4.77
C PRO A 112 14.89 -19.97 3.26
N LEU A 113 15.22 -18.94 2.51
CA LEU A 113 15.45 -18.96 1.06
C LEU A 113 16.95 -18.91 0.80
N TYR A 114 17.41 -19.69 -0.17
CA TYR A 114 18.80 -19.64 -0.62
C TYR A 114 18.98 -18.54 -1.66
N ILE A 115 19.98 -17.69 -1.45
CA ILE A 115 20.34 -16.56 -2.32
C ILE A 115 21.82 -16.67 -2.59
N GLN A 116 22.18 -16.72 -3.87
CA GLN A 116 23.58 -16.68 -4.28
C GLN A 116 24.12 -15.27 -4.08
N ASN A 117 24.83 -15.04 -2.97
CA ASN A 117 25.57 -13.81 -2.74
C ASN A 117 27.05 -14.05 -3.04
N GLU A 118 27.59 -13.34 -4.04
CA GLU A 118 29.01 -13.42 -4.41
C GLU A 118 29.96 -12.90 -3.30
N LEU A 119 29.41 -12.13 -2.35
CA LEU A 119 30.12 -11.54 -1.21
C LEU A 119 30.02 -12.37 0.08
N ALA A 120 29.40 -13.56 0.03
CA ALA A 120 29.27 -14.42 1.21
C ALA A 120 30.56 -15.24 1.43
N ASP A 121 31.13 -15.15 2.63
CA ASP A 121 32.32 -15.91 3.02
C ASP A 121 32.00 -17.41 3.24
N ASN A 122 30.74 -17.73 3.58
CA ASN A 122 30.24 -19.09 3.89
C ASN A 122 28.85 -19.36 3.27
N ASP A 123 28.53 -20.63 3.01
CA ASP A 123 27.22 -21.06 2.48
C ASP A 123 26.04 -20.77 3.42
N GLU A 124 26.28 -20.61 4.73
CA GLU A 124 25.24 -20.25 5.70
C GLU A 124 24.74 -18.81 5.51
N ASP A 125 25.60 -17.90 5.03
CA ASP A 125 25.25 -16.49 4.78
C ASP A 125 24.32 -16.33 3.57
N ASN A 126 24.24 -17.36 2.72
CA ASN A 126 23.35 -17.42 1.57
C ASN A 126 21.90 -17.75 1.95
N TRP A 127 21.62 -18.17 3.19
CA TRP A 127 20.26 -18.40 3.65
C TRP A 127 19.67 -17.12 4.27
N HIS A 128 18.47 -16.76 3.82
CA HIS A 128 17.77 -15.55 4.27
C HIS A 128 16.32 -15.82 4.61
N LYS A 129 15.88 -15.28 5.73
CA LYS A 129 14.48 -15.33 6.16
C LYS A 129 13.84 -13.97 5.94
N CYS A 130 12.70 -13.94 5.29
CA CYS A 130 11.90 -12.73 5.15
C CYS A 130 11.03 -12.55 6.40
N GLN A 131 10.86 -11.30 6.83
CA GLN A 131 10.05 -10.96 8.00
C GLN A 131 8.78 -10.24 7.56
N PHE A 132 7.65 -10.60 8.17
CA PHE A 132 6.36 -9.97 7.93
C PHE A 132 5.78 -9.54 9.27
N THR A 133 4.93 -8.52 9.27
CA THR A 133 4.22 -8.05 10.46
C THR A 133 2.71 -8.01 10.21
N GLN A 134 1.95 -8.28 11.26
CA GLN A 134 0.49 -8.20 11.23
C GLN A 134 0.01 -6.75 11.09
N CYS A 135 -0.93 -6.51 10.18
CA CYS A 135 -1.39 -5.14 9.85
C CYS A 135 -2.50 -4.61 10.77
N ARG A 136 -3.34 -5.49 11.33
CA ARG A 136 -4.57 -5.14 12.08
C ARG A 136 -4.68 -5.95 13.36
N ASP A 137 -5.42 -5.45 14.34
CA ASP A 137 -5.80 -6.26 15.49
C ASP A 137 -6.75 -7.39 15.05
N LEU A 138 -6.56 -8.59 15.57
CA LEU A 138 -7.42 -9.73 15.27
C LEU A 138 -7.84 -10.43 16.57
N TRP A 139 -9.13 -10.79 16.66
CA TRP A 139 -9.62 -11.70 17.67
C TRP A 139 -9.65 -13.11 17.10
N VAL A 140 -8.78 -13.97 17.62
CA VAL A 140 -8.68 -15.37 17.21
C VAL A 140 -9.64 -16.19 18.05
N LEU A 141 -10.62 -16.80 17.38
CA LEU A 141 -11.67 -17.61 17.99
C LEU A 141 -11.27 -19.10 17.97
N PRO A 142 -11.56 -19.87 19.04
CA PRO A 142 -11.29 -21.30 19.11
C PRO A 142 -12.37 -22.13 18.39
N ILE A 143 -12.63 -21.79 17.14
CA ILE A 143 -13.66 -22.39 16.28
C ILE A 143 -12.99 -22.80 14.97
N GLN A 144 -13.49 -23.85 14.33
CA GLN A 144 -13.10 -24.27 12.99
C GLN A 144 -14.34 -24.39 12.09
N ILE A 145 -14.18 -24.10 10.81
CA ILE A 145 -15.21 -24.37 9.80
C ILE A 145 -15.04 -25.82 9.37
N THR A 146 -16.10 -26.62 9.49
CA THR A 146 -16.09 -28.03 9.09
C THR A 146 -16.62 -28.24 7.68
N GLN A 147 -17.68 -27.51 7.31
CA GLN A 147 -18.33 -27.66 6.03
C GLN A 147 -19.04 -26.36 5.65
N VAL A 148 -19.08 -26.05 4.36
CA VAL A 148 -19.90 -24.98 3.79
C VAL A 148 -20.82 -25.60 2.76
N THR A 149 -22.13 -25.45 2.93
CA THR A 149 -23.13 -25.96 1.99
C THR A 149 -23.90 -24.81 1.37
N GLN A 150 -24.11 -24.94 0.06
CA GLN A 150 -24.82 -23.96 -0.76
C GLN A 150 -26.14 -24.57 -1.20
N ASN A 151 -27.24 -23.90 -0.83
CA ASN A 151 -28.56 -24.14 -1.39
C ASN A 151 -28.89 -23.02 -2.40
N GLN A 152 -30.11 -23.00 -2.95
CA GLN A 152 -30.50 -21.99 -3.94
C GLN A 152 -30.43 -20.55 -3.39
N ASP A 153 -30.96 -20.33 -2.18
CA ASP A 153 -31.06 -19.02 -1.53
C ASP A 153 -30.38 -18.96 -0.16
N THR A 154 -29.87 -20.09 0.35
CA THR A 154 -29.19 -20.14 1.66
C THR A 154 -27.75 -20.62 1.57
N LEU A 155 -26.90 -19.99 2.37
CA LEU A 155 -25.53 -20.42 2.64
C LEU A 155 -25.45 -20.89 4.09
N ASP A 156 -25.17 -22.18 4.29
CA ASP A 156 -25.02 -22.76 5.62
C ASP A 156 -23.54 -23.00 5.90
N ILE A 157 -23.04 -22.39 6.97
CA ILE A 157 -21.65 -22.51 7.43
C ILE A 157 -21.64 -23.33 8.71
N HIS A 158 -21.05 -24.52 8.65
CA HIS A 158 -20.93 -25.43 9.79
C HIS A 158 -19.64 -25.12 10.57
N PHE A 159 -19.80 -24.88 11.87
CA PHE A 159 -18.72 -24.60 12.80
C PHE A 159 -18.60 -25.71 13.84
N SER A 160 -17.37 -26.08 14.16
CA SER A 160 -17.03 -26.95 15.30
C SER A 160 -16.22 -26.17 16.34
N LEU A 161 -16.51 -26.45 17.60
CA LEU A 161 -15.74 -26.03 18.75
C LEU A 161 -14.92 -27.22 19.25
N ASN A 162 -13.76 -26.92 19.83
CA ASN A 162 -12.89 -27.96 20.39
C ASN A 162 -13.50 -28.65 21.63
N GLN A 163 -14.41 -27.95 22.33
CA GLN A 163 -15.03 -28.40 23.57
C GLN A 163 -16.50 -27.97 23.63
N LEU A 164 -17.31 -28.72 24.36
CA LEU A 164 -18.70 -28.39 24.62
C LEU A 164 -18.77 -27.22 25.62
N GLN A 165 -19.22 -26.06 25.13
CA GLN A 165 -19.32 -24.83 25.93
C GLN A 165 -20.49 -23.97 25.47
N SER A 166 -20.84 -22.95 26.28
CA SER A 166 -21.85 -21.98 25.89
C SER A 166 -21.34 -21.10 24.76
N LEU A 167 -22.11 -20.95 23.69
CA LEU A 167 -21.73 -20.13 22.53
C LEU A 167 -21.57 -18.64 22.90
N ALA A 168 -22.24 -18.18 23.95
CA ALA A 168 -22.11 -16.81 24.45
C ALA A 168 -20.73 -16.52 25.05
N GLU A 169 -20.06 -17.52 25.64
CA GLU A 169 -18.77 -17.35 26.33
C GLU A 169 -17.56 -17.35 25.38
N VAL A 170 -17.76 -17.78 24.14
CA VAL A 170 -16.68 -17.92 23.13
C VAL A 170 -16.23 -16.56 22.60
N GLY A 171 -17.12 -15.56 22.61
CA GLY A 171 -16.87 -14.23 22.05
C GLY A 171 -17.25 -14.10 20.57
N LEU A 172 -18.35 -14.72 20.15
CA LEU A 172 -18.85 -14.71 18.76
C LEU A 172 -19.16 -13.29 18.22
N GLU A 173 -19.31 -12.30 19.10
CA GLU A 173 -19.47 -10.87 18.78
C GLU A 173 -18.41 -10.34 17.81
N LYS A 174 -17.23 -10.95 17.82
CA LYS A 174 -16.05 -10.52 17.06
C LYS A 174 -15.70 -11.47 15.92
N LEU A 175 -16.66 -12.30 15.50
CA LEU A 175 -16.47 -13.24 14.40
C LEU A 175 -16.19 -12.50 13.09
N CYS A 176 -14.97 -12.66 12.61
CA CYS A 176 -14.54 -12.18 11.31
C CYS A 176 -14.36 -13.35 10.34
N ILE A 177 -15.02 -13.25 9.20
CA ILE A 177 -14.85 -14.16 8.07
C ILE A 177 -13.92 -13.53 7.04
N TYR A 178 -13.07 -14.34 6.44
CA TYR A 178 -12.21 -13.97 5.33
C TYR A 178 -12.57 -14.77 4.09
N LEU A 179 -12.86 -14.09 3.00
CA LEU A 179 -13.19 -14.72 1.73
C LEU A 179 -11.90 -15.05 0.96
N ASN A 180 -11.73 -16.32 0.64
CA ASN A 180 -10.56 -16.86 -0.05
C ASN A 180 -10.99 -17.60 -1.33
N GLY A 181 -10.08 -17.80 -2.27
CA GLY A 181 -10.33 -18.52 -3.53
C GLY A 181 -10.33 -17.63 -4.76
N LEU A 182 -11.05 -18.06 -5.80
CA LEU A 182 -11.05 -17.39 -7.10
C LEU A 182 -11.68 -15.99 -7.02
N SER A 183 -11.14 -15.03 -7.75
CA SER A 183 -11.61 -13.64 -7.69
C SER A 183 -13.09 -13.48 -8.02
N TYR A 184 -13.65 -14.30 -8.91
CA TYR A 184 -15.08 -14.29 -9.22
C TYR A 184 -15.92 -14.70 -8.01
N THR A 185 -15.60 -15.82 -7.34
CA THR A 185 -16.38 -16.35 -6.23
C THR A 185 -16.28 -15.44 -5.00
N THR A 186 -15.08 -14.97 -4.66
CA THR A 186 -14.87 -14.10 -3.48
C THR A 186 -15.57 -12.76 -3.62
N THR A 187 -15.43 -12.09 -4.77
CA THR A 187 -16.09 -10.79 -5.00
C THR A 187 -17.61 -10.91 -5.04
N GLN A 188 -18.14 -11.97 -5.66
CA GLN A 188 -19.58 -12.18 -5.71
C GLN A 188 -20.16 -12.57 -4.35
N LEU A 189 -19.43 -13.38 -3.54
CA LEU A 189 -19.80 -13.64 -2.14
C LEU A 189 -19.78 -12.37 -1.31
N PHE A 190 -18.77 -11.52 -1.49
CA PHE A 190 -18.70 -10.22 -0.82
C PHE A 190 -19.95 -9.37 -1.09
N TYR A 191 -20.42 -9.34 -2.33
CA TYR A 191 -21.64 -8.63 -2.70
C TYR A 191 -22.90 -9.23 -2.08
N LEU A 192 -23.08 -10.56 -2.16
CA LEU A 192 -24.23 -11.24 -1.58
C LEU A 192 -24.32 -11.02 -0.07
N LEU A 193 -23.18 -11.16 0.64
CA LEU A 193 -23.10 -11.00 2.10
C LEU A 193 -23.32 -9.56 2.56
N ASN A 194 -22.93 -8.56 1.77
CA ASN A 194 -23.03 -7.16 2.19
C ASN A 194 -24.38 -6.53 1.82
N ASN A 195 -24.98 -6.90 0.68
CA ASN A 195 -26.16 -6.19 0.15
C ASN A 195 -27.45 -7.03 0.06
N LYS A 196 -27.36 -8.36 -0.04
CA LYS A 196 -28.52 -9.23 -0.32
C LYS A 196 -28.93 -10.10 0.88
N VAL A 197 -28.45 -9.83 2.09
CA VAL A 197 -28.79 -10.63 3.28
C VAL A 197 -30.19 -10.29 3.77
N LYS A 198 -31.07 -11.29 3.84
CA LYS A 198 -32.46 -11.15 4.31
C LYS A 198 -32.61 -11.53 5.78
N LYS A 199 -32.11 -12.72 6.14
CA LYS A 199 -32.24 -13.31 7.49
C LYS A 199 -31.04 -14.18 7.77
N ALA A 200 -30.63 -14.25 9.04
CA ALA A 200 -29.65 -15.21 9.51
C ALA A 200 -30.19 -15.99 10.71
N LYS A 201 -29.79 -17.27 10.81
CA LYS A 201 -30.18 -18.16 11.90
C LYS A 201 -28.99 -18.97 12.36
N ILE A 202 -28.93 -19.23 13.65
CA ILE A 202 -28.02 -20.20 14.25
C ILE A 202 -28.82 -21.45 14.57
N THR A 203 -28.35 -22.59 14.07
CA THR A 203 -28.94 -23.90 14.35
C THR A 203 -27.92 -24.76 15.08
N THR A 204 -28.29 -25.23 16.26
CA THR A 204 -27.57 -26.28 17.01
C THR A 204 -28.35 -27.58 16.93
N ASN A 205 -27.79 -28.67 17.46
CA ASN A 205 -28.42 -29.99 17.44
C ASN A 205 -29.83 -30.03 18.09
N GLN A 206 -30.18 -29.04 18.92
CA GLN A 206 -31.43 -29.01 19.68
C GLN A 206 -32.27 -27.74 19.48
N HIS A 207 -31.65 -26.63 19.06
CA HIS A 207 -32.32 -25.33 19.04
C HIS A 207 -31.99 -24.52 17.79
N GLN A 208 -32.99 -23.77 17.31
CA GLN A 208 -32.83 -22.80 16.24
C GLN A 208 -33.08 -21.40 16.81
N PHE A 209 -32.13 -20.50 16.59
CA PHE A 209 -32.18 -19.12 17.06
C PHE A 209 -32.06 -18.17 15.87
N THR A 210 -33.05 -17.30 15.69
CA THR A 210 -33.06 -16.29 14.63
C THR A 210 -32.35 -15.03 15.10
N LEU A 211 -31.38 -14.54 14.32
CA LEU A 211 -30.61 -13.34 14.64
C LEU A 211 -31.36 -12.09 14.15
N ALA A 212 -31.94 -11.32 15.08
CA ALA A 212 -32.79 -10.17 14.75
C ALA A 212 -32.01 -8.95 14.22
N HIS A 213 -30.75 -8.76 14.63
CA HIS A 213 -29.91 -7.61 14.29
C HIS A 213 -28.66 -8.03 13.49
N PHE A 214 -28.80 -9.07 12.66
CA PHE A 214 -27.68 -9.56 11.86
C PHE A 214 -27.29 -8.56 10.79
N ALA A 215 -26.03 -8.15 10.79
CA ALA A 215 -25.44 -7.30 9.76
C ALA A 215 -24.02 -7.77 9.48
N ILE A 216 -23.59 -7.62 8.24
CA ILE A 216 -22.21 -7.92 7.85
C ILE A 216 -21.56 -6.60 7.43
N GLU A 217 -20.45 -6.26 8.06
CA GLU A 217 -19.70 -5.06 7.75
C GLU A 217 -18.32 -5.40 7.18
N PRO A 218 -17.95 -4.85 6.02
CA PRO A 218 -16.62 -5.09 5.48
C PRO A 218 -15.56 -4.31 6.25
N MET A 219 -14.46 -4.97 6.56
CA MET A 219 -13.29 -4.35 7.20
C MET A 219 -12.28 -3.90 6.16
N GLY A 220 -11.46 -2.90 6.52
CA GLY A 220 -10.46 -2.31 5.62
C GLY A 220 -10.68 -0.85 5.28
N PHE A 221 -11.89 -0.35 5.50
CA PHE A 221 -12.27 1.02 5.16
C PHE A 221 -11.94 2.04 6.27
N HIS A 222 -11.77 1.60 7.51
CA HIS A 222 -11.46 2.46 8.65
C HIS A 222 -9.97 2.77 8.74
N ALA A 223 -9.60 3.87 9.41
CA ALA A 223 -8.21 4.30 9.59
C ALA A 223 -7.36 3.27 10.37
N GLU A 224 -7.97 2.62 11.37
CA GLU A 224 -7.33 1.57 12.18
C GLU A 224 -6.97 0.33 11.35
N ASP A 225 -7.69 0.10 10.26
CA ASP A 225 -7.49 -1.02 9.35
C ASP A 225 -6.38 -0.80 8.31
N SER A 226 -5.63 0.31 8.42
CA SER A 226 -4.53 0.65 7.51
C SER A 226 -3.44 -0.43 7.46
N LEU A 227 -3.06 -0.77 6.23
CA LEU A 227 -2.05 -1.81 5.97
C LEU A 227 -0.63 -1.29 6.15
N LEU A 228 -0.41 -0.01 5.84
CA LEU A 228 0.89 0.66 5.95
C LEU A 228 0.83 1.80 6.96
N PRO A 229 1.96 2.18 7.56
CA PRO A 229 2.03 3.37 8.40
C PRO A 229 2.00 4.62 7.53
N TYR A 230 0.81 5.19 7.38
CA TYR A 230 0.60 6.47 6.70
C TYR A 230 0.92 7.64 7.64
N PRO A 231 1.60 8.70 7.16
CA PRO A 231 1.88 9.85 7.99
C PRO A 231 0.61 10.68 8.20
N LYS A 232 0.53 11.36 9.35
CA LYS A 232 -0.67 12.09 9.81
C LYS A 232 -1.08 13.25 8.90
N ASN A 233 -0.17 13.76 8.08
CA ASN A 233 -0.41 14.82 7.11
C ASN A 233 -0.99 14.31 5.78
N SER A 234 -1.15 13.00 5.59
CA SER A 234 -1.74 12.42 4.38
C SER A 234 -3.25 12.24 4.50
N TYR A 235 -3.98 12.47 3.41
CA TYR A 235 -5.42 12.26 3.36
C TYR A 235 -5.75 10.76 3.26
N GLU A 236 -6.57 10.27 4.19
CA GLU A 236 -6.93 8.84 4.28
C GLU A 236 -7.67 8.29 3.06
N GLY A 237 -8.36 9.14 2.28
CA GLY A 237 -9.07 8.71 1.07
C GLY A 237 -8.13 8.08 0.05
N TYR A 238 -6.97 8.69 -0.19
CA TYR A 238 -6.00 8.18 -1.17
C TYR A 238 -5.36 6.85 -0.75
N ARG A 239 -5.25 6.60 0.56
CA ARG A 239 -4.83 5.29 1.08
C ARG A 239 -5.74 4.18 0.56
N LEU A 240 -7.06 4.36 0.59
CA LEU A 240 -8.00 3.32 0.19
C LEU A 240 -7.86 2.96 -1.28
N LEU A 241 -7.65 3.95 -2.15
CA LEU A 241 -7.38 3.71 -3.56
C LEU A 241 -6.07 2.93 -3.74
N GLN A 242 -5.00 3.37 -3.08
CA GLN A 242 -3.70 2.72 -3.15
C GLN A 242 -3.76 1.27 -2.67
N GLU A 243 -4.39 1.01 -1.51
CA GLU A 243 -4.55 -0.33 -0.95
C GLU A 243 -5.43 -1.21 -1.84
N TYR A 244 -6.51 -0.68 -2.44
CA TYR A 244 -7.40 -1.44 -3.32
C TYR A 244 -6.68 -1.88 -4.61
N PHE A 245 -5.98 -0.99 -5.30
CA PHE A 245 -5.26 -1.36 -6.52
C PHE A 245 -4.08 -2.30 -6.21
N CYS A 246 -3.37 -2.08 -5.10
CA CYS A 246 -2.19 -2.87 -4.76
C CYS A 246 -2.51 -4.23 -4.12
N PHE A 247 -3.51 -4.32 -3.24
CA PHE A 247 -3.86 -5.55 -2.51
C PHE A 247 -5.36 -5.59 -2.17
N PRO A 248 -6.23 -5.86 -3.17
CA PRO A 248 -7.69 -5.89 -2.98
C PRO A 248 -8.14 -6.97 -1.98
N GLU A 249 -7.34 -8.03 -1.80
CA GLU A 249 -7.63 -9.12 -0.88
C GLU A 249 -7.74 -8.66 0.59
N ALA A 250 -7.12 -7.54 0.96
CA ALA A 250 -7.29 -6.95 2.30
C ALA A 250 -8.71 -6.43 2.62
N PHE A 251 -9.56 -6.26 1.60
CA PHE A 251 -10.97 -5.87 1.76
C PHE A 251 -11.92 -7.07 1.79
N MET A 252 -11.40 -8.30 1.68
CA MET A 252 -12.19 -9.54 1.68
C MET A 252 -12.49 -10.06 3.10
N SER A 253 -12.16 -9.28 4.12
CA SER A 253 -12.51 -9.55 5.52
C SER A 253 -13.84 -8.89 5.90
N LEU A 254 -14.77 -9.68 6.42
CA LEU A 254 -16.13 -9.30 6.78
C LEU A 254 -16.37 -9.58 8.27
N LEU A 255 -16.74 -8.54 9.02
CA LEU A 255 -17.15 -8.64 10.42
C LEU A 255 -18.64 -8.97 10.50
N ILE A 256 -19.00 -10.02 11.24
CA ILE A 256 -20.39 -10.37 11.50
C ILE A 256 -20.84 -9.70 12.79
N LYS A 257 -21.86 -8.82 12.68
CA LYS A 257 -22.52 -8.18 13.82
C LYS A 257 -23.87 -8.85 14.13
N GLY A 258 -24.33 -8.66 15.36
CA GLY A 258 -25.61 -9.20 15.83
C GLY A 258 -25.50 -10.58 16.50
N LEU A 259 -24.28 -11.00 16.86
CA LEU A 259 -23.99 -12.24 17.60
C LEU A 259 -23.88 -12.03 19.12
N ASP A 260 -24.18 -10.83 19.61
CA ASP A 260 -24.01 -10.43 21.02
C ASP A 260 -25.09 -11.02 21.93
N ASN A 261 -26.31 -11.19 21.42
CA ASN A 261 -27.46 -11.64 22.19
C ASN A 261 -27.71 -13.15 22.02
N ILE A 262 -26.67 -13.97 22.05
CA ILE A 262 -26.82 -15.42 22.02
C ILE A 262 -27.20 -15.90 23.43
N PRO A 263 -28.28 -16.70 23.59
CA PRO A 263 -28.68 -17.19 24.90
C PRO A 263 -27.56 -18.04 25.54
N PRO A 264 -27.18 -17.80 26.81
CA PRO A 264 -26.13 -18.57 27.48
C PRO A 264 -26.53 -20.05 27.67
N ALA A 265 -27.82 -20.38 27.58
CA ALA A 265 -28.33 -21.74 27.60
C ALA A 265 -27.99 -22.54 26.32
N LEU A 266 -27.53 -21.88 25.26
CA LEU A 266 -27.17 -22.51 24.00
C LEU A 266 -25.78 -23.13 24.10
N VAL A 267 -25.73 -24.35 24.66
CA VAL A 267 -24.50 -25.14 24.83
C VAL A 267 -24.41 -26.16 23.70
N SER A 268 -23.36 -26.07 22.90
CA SER A 268 -23.08 -27.06 21.86
C SER A 268 -21.58 -27.13 21.54
N ASP A 269 -21.17 -28.25 20.97
CA ASP A 269 -19.85 -28.46 20.36
C ASP A 269 -19.84 -28.09 18.88
N THR A 270 -21.02 -28.00 18.26
CA THR A 270 -21.23 -27.73 16.85
C THR A 270 -22.41 -26.77 16.68
N PHE A 271 -22.30 -25.87 15.72
CA PHE A 271 -23.42 -25.00 15.33
C PHE A 271 -23.32 -24.65 13.85
N THR A 272 -24.45 -24.26 13.29
CA THR A 272 -24.57 -23.87 11.88
C THR A 272 -25.09 -22.45 11.79
N LEU A 273 -24.41 -21.61 11.01
CA LEU A 273 -24.87 -20.29 10.66
C LEU A 273 -25.50 -20.35 9.27
N SER A 274 -26.82 -20.28 9.21
CA SER A 274 -27.59 -20.24 7.97
C SER A 274 -27.89 -18.80 7.59
N ILE A 275 -27.37 -18.34 6.46
CA ILE A 275 -27.59 -17.00 5.90
C ILE A 275 -28.50 -17.14 4.69
N GLN A 276 -29.69 -16.53 4.76
CA GLN A 276 -30.64 -16.49 3.65
C GLN A 276 -30.51 -15.18 2.89
N PHE A 277 -30.40 -15.26 1.57
CA PHE A 277 -30.31 -14.12 0.67
C PHE A 277 -31.68 -13.74 0.08
N ASP A 278 -31.79 -12.52 -0.43
CA ASP A 278 -32.95 -12.04 -1.19
C ASP A 278 -32.92 -12.46 -2.66
N SER A 279 -31.77 -12.93 -3.13
CA SER A 279 -31.54 -13.40 -4.51
C SER A 279 -30.90 -14.78 -4.50
N ASP A 280 -31.14 -15.54 -5.56
CA ASP A 280 -30.51 -16.85 -5.74
C ASP A 280 -28.98 -16.72 -5.89
N ILE A 281 -28.26 -17.69 -5.33
CA ILE A 281 -26.82 -17.79 -5.50
C ILE A 281 -26.55 -18.26 -6.94
N PRO A 282 -25.75 -17.54 -7.75
CA PRO A 282 -25.51 -17.90 -9.13
C PRO A 282 -24.98 -19.34 -9.27
N GLU A 283 -25.55 -20.16 -10.15
CA GLU A 283 -25.11 -21.56 -10.35
C GLU A 283 -23.64 -21.69 -10.78
N ALA A 284 -23.10 -20.66 -11.45
CA ALA A 284 -21.70 -20.60 -11.84
C ALA A 284 -20.73 -20.45 -10.65
N MET A 285 -21.24 -20.07 -9.48
CA MET A 285 -20.46 -19.96 -8.25
C MET A 285 -20.36 -21.34 -7.58
N LEU A 286 -19.14 -21.87 -7.54
CA LEU A 286 -18.79 -23.05 -6.76
C LEU A 286 -18.20 -22.60 -5.42
N ILE A 287 -18.97 -22.72 -4.34
CA ILE A 287 -18.52 -22.43 -2.99
C ILE A 287 -17.91 -23.70 -2.40
N THR A 288 -16.61 -23.67 -2.10
CA THR A 288 -15.92 -24.73 -1.37
C THR A 288 -15.65 -24.32 0.07
N GLU A 289 -15.26 -25.27 0.91
CA GLU A 289 -14.89 -25.01 2.31
C GLU A 289 -13.73 -24.01 2.42
N ASP A 290 -12.78 -24.06 1.49
CA ASP A 290 -11.64 -23.14 1.43
C ASP A 290 -12.02 -21.70 1.05
N CYS A 291 -13.25 -21.46 0.59
CA CYS A 291 -13.70 -20.13 0.21
C CYS A 291 -13.99 -19.22 1.40
N ILE A 292 -14.31 -19.80 2.55
CA ILE A 292 -14.68 -19.07 3.76
C ILE A 292 -13.73 -19.53 4.86
N LYS A 293 -12.84 -18.63 5.28
CA LYS A 293 -11.90 -18.89 6.38
C LYS A 293 -12.16 -17.95 7.55
N ILE A 294 -11.67 -18.32 8.72
CA ILE A 294 -11.73 -17.53 9.94
C ILE A 294 -10.33 -17.32 10.49
N ASN A 295 -10.19 -16.45 11.48
CA ASN A 295 -8.90 -16.15 12.13
C ASN A 295 -7.82 -15.72 11.12
N CYS A 296 -8.23 -14.96 10.10
CA CYS A 296 -7.35 -14.50 9.04
C CYS A 296 -7.04 -13.00 9.20
N VAL A 297 -5.78 -12.61 8.97
CA VAL A 297 -5.35 -11.20 9.02
C VAL A 297 -4.38 -10.89 7.89
N PRO A 298 -4.45 -9.69 7.27
CA PRO A 298 -3.41 -9.26 6.35
C PRO A 298 -2.07 -9.04 7.09
N ALA A 299 -0.99 -9.47 6.45
CA ALA A 299 0.39 -9.30 6.90
C ALA A 299 1.22 -8.64 5.80
N VAL A 300 2.13 -7.75 6.23
CA VAL A 300 2.97 -6.95 5.34
C VAL A 300 4.44 -7.26 5.56
N ASN A 301 5.23 -7.28 4.50
CA ASN A 301 6.68 -7.42 4.56
C ASN A 301 7.34 -6.10 4.99
N LEU A 302 7.09 -5.72 6.24
CA LEU A 302 7.61 -4.51 6.88
C LEU A 302 8.04 -4.88 8.29
N PHE A 303 9.27 -4.54 8.67
CA PHE A 303 9.80 -4.83 10.01
C PHE A 303 10.76 -3.73 10.43
N GLU A 304 10.87 -3.52 11.74
CA GLU A 304 11.84 -2.58 12.31
C GLU A 304 13.24 -3.20 12.32
N SER A 305 14.23 -2.42 11.94
CA SER A 305 15.63 -2.79 12.06
C SER A 305 16.53 -1.57 12.18
N GLU A 306 17.74 -1.79 12.67
CA GLU A 306 18.78 -0.78 12.74
C GLU A 306 19.74 -0.90 11.56
N SER A 307 20.32 0.22 11.14
CA SER A 307 21.38 0.25 10.12
C SER A 307 22.72 -0.15 10.70
N GLU A 308 23.64 -0.57 9.83
CA GLU A 308 25.06 -0.56 10.18
C GLU A 308 25.49 0.90 10.47
N ALA A 309 26.43 1.07 11.40
CA ALA A 309 26.80 2.39 11.91
C ALA A 309 27.54 3.20 10.83
N ILE A 310 27.11 4.44 10.63
CA ILE A 310 27.72 5.36 9.67
C ILE A 310 28.72 6.25 10.41
N ASN A 311 29.98 6.23 9.96
CA ASN A 311 31.02 7.09 10.53
C ASN A 311 31.03 8.45 9.82
N LEU A 312 30.51 9.47 10.50
CA LEU A 312 30.56 10.85 10.02
C LEU A 312 31.92 11.48 10.30
N THR A 313 32.73 11.56 9.24
CA THR A 313 34.02 12.25 9.25
C THR A 313 33.95 13.66 8.65
N GLY A 314 32.86 14.02 7.95
CA GLY A 314 32.71 15.29 7.25
C GLY A 314 33.54 15.42 5.96
N LYS A 315 34.22 14.35 5.51
CA LYS A 315 34.96 14.31 4.24
C LYS A 315 34.07 14.08 3.03
N GLU A 316 32.96 13.38 3.25
CA GLU A 316 31.98 13.02 2.22
C GLU A 316 30.69 13.80 2.49
N THR A 317 30.04 14.26 1.42
CA THR A 317 28.78 15.00 1.53
C THR A 317 27.57 14.07 1.61
N GLU A 318 27.70 12.85 1.07
CA GLU A 318 26.63 11.87 0.99
C GLU A 318 27.13 10.51 1.50
N TYR A 319 26.33 9.89 2.36
CA TYR A 319 26.60 8.58 2.96
C TYR A 319 25.51 7.60 2.51
N VAL A 320 25.90 6.42 2.03
CA VAL A 320 24.93 5.38 1.62
C VAL A 320 24.31 4.75 2.87
N LEU A 321 22.98 4.71 2.92
CA LEU A 321 22.24 4.07 4.00
C LEU A 321 21.82 2.67 3.58
N ASN A 322 22.33 1.67 4.29
CA ASN A 322 21.99 0.26 4.10
C ASN A 322 21.70 -0.42 5.44
N LYS A 323 20.83 -1.44 5.43
CA LYS A 323 20.67 -2.31 6.60
C LYS A 323 21.92 -3.15 6.87
N SER A 324 22.44 -3.80 5.84
CA SER A 324 23.69 -4.54 5.93
C SER A 324 24.46 -4.52 4.62
N HIS A 325 25.75 -4.20 4.69
CA HIS A 325 26.64 -4.18 3.53
C HIS A 325 26.83 -5.56 2.90
N LYS A 326 26.82 -6.64 3.68
CA LYS A 326 26.95 -8.02 3.16
C LYS A 326 25.73 -8.46 2.34
N LYS A 327 24.55 -7.94 2.69
CA LYS A 327 23.25 -8.42 2.20
C LYS A 327 22.42 -7.27 1.61
N GLN A 328 23.08 -6.40 0.85
CA GLN A 328 22.46 -5.18 0.31
C GLN A 328 21.27 -5.49 -0.60
N ASP A 329 21.32 -6.58 -1.37
CA ASP A 329 20.25 -6.95 -2.31
C ASP A 329 18.99 -7.46 -1.64
N CYS A 330 19.10 -7.88 -0.38
CA CYS A 330 18.02 -8.53 0.35
C CYS A 330 17.08 -7.54 1.06
N TYR A 331 17.49 -6.28 1.19
CA TYR A 331 16.77 -5.29 1.99
C TYR A 331 16.53 -4.00 1.21
N ASP A 332 15.34 -3.43 1.39
CA ASP A 332 15.07 -2.03 1.05
C ASP A 332 14.62 -1.28 2.30
N ILE A 333 14.73 0.04 2.24
CA ILE A 333 14.34 0.93 3.31
C ILE A 333 12.99 1.55 2.93
N PHE A 334 12.00 1.35 3.78
CA PHE A 334 10.65 1.89 3.60
C PHE A 334 10.51 3.27 4.24
N SER A 335 10.99 3.43 5.48
CA SER A 335 10.99 4.71 6.19
C SER A 335 12.07 4.77 7.24
N ILE A 336 12.57 5.97 7.50
CA ILE A 336 13.46 6.25 8.63
C ILE A 336 12.59 6.64 9.83
N ASN A 337 12.83 6.00 10.97
CA ASN A 337 12.08 6.24 12.20
C ASN A 337 12.80 7.28 13.05
N THR A 338 14.06 7.02 13.43
CA THR A 338 14.90 7.97 14.18
C THR A 338 16.35 7.86 13.76
N ILE A 339 17.07 8.99 13.79
CA ILE A 339 18.52 9.02 13.58
C ILE A 339 19.16 9.60 14.83
N GLN A 340 20.11 8.85 15.38
CA GLN A 340 20.90 9.25 16.54
C GLN A 340 22.38 9.22 16.17
N GLY A 341 23.09 10.28 16.53
CA GLY A 341 24.54 10.33 16.45
C GLY A 341 25.13 10.26 17.86
N LEU A 342 26.21 9.53 18.02
CA LEU A 342 27.01 9.57 19.24
C LEU A 342 28.32 10.27 18.90
N ARG A 343 28.47 11.47 19.45
CA ARG A 343 29.53 12.40 19.09
C ARG A 343 30.69 12.33 20.08
N TYR A 344 31.90 12.16 19.56
CA TYR A 344 33.15 12.11 20.32
C TYR A 344 34.03 13.32 20.02
N ILE A 345 33.96 14.32 20.91
CA ILE A 345 34.82 15.50 20.86
C ILE A 345 36.04 15.25 21.74
N PRO A 346 37.28 15.46 21.24
CA PRO A 346 38.49 15.39 22.06
C PRO A 346 38.37 16.29 23.31
N ASN A 347 38.69 15.75 24.48
CA ASN A 347 38.65 16.45 25.79
C ASN A 347 37.25 16.84 26.31
N GLN A 348 36.17 16.30 25.74
CA GLN A 348 34.80 16.46 26.27
C GLN A 348 34.10 15.12 26.46
N ARG A 349 32.99 15.11 27.22
CA ARG A 349 32.14 13.92 27.33
C ARG A 349 31.36 13.73 26.03
N SER A 350 31.26 12.48 25.58
CA SER A 350 30.38 12.16 24.47
C SER A 350 28.93 12.47 24.82
N TYR A 351 28.19 12.93 23.82
CA TYR A 351 26.78 13.21 23.95
C TYR A 351 26.02 12.72 22.71
N ILE A 352 24.74 12.45 22.91
CA ILE A 352 23.83 12.01 21.86
C ILE A 352 23.31 13.25 21.13
N THR A 353 23.37 13.18 19.80
CA THR A 353 22.81 14.14 18.86
C THR A 353 21.58 13.51 18.20
N HIS A 354 20.51 14.29 18.08
CA HIS A 354 19.33 13.85 17.35
C HIS A 354 19.28 14.56 15.99
N TYR A 355 19.15 13.78 14.93
CA TYR A 355 19.03 14.29 13.57
C TYR A 355 17.56 14.29 13.15
N THR A 356 17.06 15.46 12.78
CA THR A 356 15.69 15.65 12.28
C THR A 356 15.70 15.82 10.76
N ALA A 357 14.64 15.37 10.10
CA ALA A 357 14.53 15.52 8.65
C ALA A 357 14.44 17.02 8.31
N PHE A 358 15.25 17.49 7.37
CA PHE A 358 15.26 18.90 6.97
C PHE A 358 13.88 19.39 6.49
N GLU A 359 13.15 18.52 5.80
CA GLU A 359 11.80 18.76 5.25
C GLU A 359 10.70 18.85 6.32
N SER A 360 10.98 18.56 7.59
CA SER A 360 9.99 18.60 8.67
C SER A 360 9.69 20.02 9.18
N PHE A 361 10.41 21.04 8.71
CA PHE A 361 10.32 22.44 9.16
C PHE A 361 10.46 22.66 10.68
N HIS A 362 10.92 21.66 11.42
CA HIS A 362 11.22 21.78 12.86
C HIS A 362 12.33 22.79 13.19
N HIS A 363 13.03 23.32 12.17
CA HIS A 363 14.03 24.38 12.30
C HIS A 363 13.47 25.67 12.92
N GLN A 364 12.16 25.90 12.88
CA GLN A 364 11.54 27.08 13.51
C GLN A 364 11.15 26.88 14.97
N ASN A 365 10.92 25.63 15.41
CA ASN A 365 10.35 25.32 16.72
C ASN A 365 11.38 24.85 17.76
N ASN A 366 12.48 24.22 17.35
CA ASN A 366 13.48 23.69 18.28
C ASN A 366 14.65 24.66 18.51
N GLN A 367 14.48 25.59 19.47
CA GLN A 367 15.59 26.37 20.04
C GLN A 367 16.20 25.73 21.30
N GLU A 368 15.69 24.57 21.73
CA GLU A 368 16.23 23.85 22.89
C GLU A 368 17.51 23.07 22.47
N ASN A 369 18.67 23.61 22.84
CA ASN A 369 20.02 23.05 22.65
C ASN A 369 20.49 22.88 21.18
N PRO A 370 20.88 23.97 20.49
CA PRO A 370 21.36 23.93 19.11
C PRO A 370 22.60 23.05 18.89
N GLU A 371 23.39 22.79 19.93
CA GLU A 371 24.58 21.93 19.86
C GLU A 371 24.26 20.43 19.73
N ARG A 372 23.04 20.02 20.14
CA ARG A 372 22.61 18.60 20.16
C ARG A 372 21.62 18.24 19.06
N THR A 373 21.30 19.19 18.20
CA THR A 373 20.37 19.02 17.08
C THR A 373 21.14 19.10 15.76
N GLY A 374 20.94 18.10 14.91
CA GLY A 374 21.40 18.13 13.52
C GLY A 374 20.22 17.96 12.57
N TYR A 375 20.46 18.22 11.29
CA TYR A 375 19.49 17.95 10.23
C TYR A 375 20.04 16.91 9.28
N TYR A 376 19.15 16.13 8.68
CA TYR A 376 19.50 15.24 7.59
C TYR A 376 18.56 15.46 6.41
N ARG A 377 19.09 15.20 5.21
CA ARG A 377 18.31 15.11 3.99
C ARG A 377 18.49 13.71 3.40
N LEU A 378 17.37 13.06 3.15
CA LEU A 378 17.30 11.77 2.47
C LEU A 378 17.19 12.01 0.96
N LYS A 379 18.04 11.36 0.19
CA LYS A 379 17.95 11.29 -1.26
C LYS A 379 17.66 9.85 -1.67
N ILE A 380 16.62 9.68 -2.48
CA ILE A 380 16.16 8.39 -2.97
C ILE A 380 16.40 8.36 -4.48
N ALA A 381 17.13 7.36 -4.95
CA ALA A 381 17.37 7.13 -6.36
C ALA A 381 17.03 5.68 -6.72
N HIS A 382 16.75 5.42 -7.99
CA HIS A 382 16.66 4.04 -8.48
C HIS A 382 18.03 3.38 -8.41
N HIS A 383 18.06 2.15 -7.91
CA HIS A 383 19.29 1.37 -7.93
C HIS A 383 19.65 1.00 -9.38
N LYS A 384 20.90 1.24 -9.80
CA LYS A 384 21.31 1.07 -11.21
C LYS A 384 21.29 -0.40 -11.68
N SER A 385 21.58 -1.33 -10.79
CA SER A 385 21.78 -2.75 -11.12
C SER A 385 20.66 -3.67 -10.63
N HIS A 386 19.86 -3.23 -9.66
CA HIS A 386 18.90 -4.08 -8.95
C HIS A 386 17.56 -3.39 -8.87
N TYR A 387 16.51 -4.18 -8.66
CA TYR A 387 15.15 -3.67 -8.49
C TYR A 387 14.97 -3.17 -7.05
N GLY A 388 14.79 -1.85 -6.90
CA GLY A 388 14.58 -1.20 -5.60
C GLY A 388 15.19 0.20 -5.57
N TYR A 389 15.20 0.78 -4.38
CA TYR A 389 15.77 2.11 -4.16
C TYR A 389 17.16 2.04 -3.53
N GLN A 390 17.95 3.06 -3.86
CA GLN A 390 19.18 3.42 -3.17
C GLN A 390 18.91 4.67 -2.34
N HIS A 391 19.24 4.60 -1.06
CA HIS A 391 19.04 5.67 -0.10
C HIS A 391 20.39 6.27 0.26
N THR A 392 20.53 7.58 0.08
CA THR A 392 21.70 8.33 0.55
C THR A 392 21.28 9.39 1.54
N LEU A 393 22.08 9.55 2.59
CA LEU A 393 21.90 10.55 3.63
C LEU A 393 22.96 11.63 3.48
N SER A 394 22.50 12.88 3.57
CA SER A 394 23.37 14.04 3.75
C SER A 394 23.05 14.66 5.10
N PHE A 395 24.08 15.05 5.84
CA PHE A 395 23.95 15.59 7.19
C PHE A 395 24.36 17.05 7.20
N VAL A 396 23.56 17.87 7.88
CA VAL A 396 23.86 19.28 8.13
C VAL A 396 24.05 19.42 9.63
N ARG A 397 25.27 19.77 10.03
CA ARG A 397 25.67 19.97 11.42
C ARG A 397 25.75 21.46 11.71
N ASN A 398 25.28 21.86 12.89
CA ASN A 398 25.53 23.21 13.40
C ASN A 398 27.02 23.32 13.81
N ASN A 399 27.67 24.43 13.47
CA ASN A 399 29.08 24.73 13.80
C ASN A 399 30.09 23.68 13.27
N GLU A 400 30.00 23.35 11.99
CA GLU A 400 30.94 22.47 11.29
C GLU A 400 32.45 22.77 11.48
N PRO A 401 32.94 24.03 11.52
CA PRO A 401 34.37 24.29 11.72
C PRO A 401 34.92 23.79 13.05
N ASP A 402 34.11 23.74 14.11
CA ASP A 402 34.52 23.24 15.43
C ASP A 402 34.51 21.70 15.51
N LEU A 403 33.93 21.05 14.50
CA LEU A 403 33.66 19.61 14.45
C LEU A 403 34.56 18.86 13.45
N LEU A 404 35.58 19.52 12.88
CA LEU A 404 36.47 18.96 11.85
C LEU A 404 37.27 17.74 12.33
N ASN A 405 37.59 17.64 13.63
CA ASN A 405 38.34 16.53 14.24
C ASN A 405 37.45 15.65 15.14
N CYS A 406 36.13 15.76 15.00
CA CYS A 406 35.18 14.99 15.80
C CYS A 406 34.85 13.68 15.09
N GLU A 407 34.94 12.56 15.81
CA GLU A 407 34.38 11.28 15.32
C GLU A 407 32.92 11.20 15.78
N GLU A 408 32.00 10.96 14.85
CA GLU A 408 30.58 10.80 15.17
C GLU A 408 30.07 9.52 14.51
N SER A 409 29.55 8.61 15.34
CA SER A 409 28.96 7.36 14.87
C SER A 409 27.44 7.50 14.85
N ILE A 410 26.83 7.31 13.69
CA ILE A 410 25.40 7.42 13.50
C ILE A 410 24.75 6.04 13.46
N SER A 411 23.72 5.87 14.28
CA SER A 411 22.77 4.77 14.18
C SER A 411 21.43 5.27 13.62
N VAL A 412 20.88 4.51 12.68
CA VAL A 412 19.58 4.82 12.07
C VAL A 412 18.62 3.68 12.40
N SER A 413 17.51 4.00 13.07
CA SER A 413 16.38 3.06 13.17
C SER A 413 15.44 3.29 12.00
N MET A 414 15.06 2.19 11.34
CA MET A 414 14.31 2.23 10.09
C MET A 414 13.37 1.05 9.96
N ASN A 415 12.32 1.25 9.17
CA ASN A 415 11.46 0.17 8.70
C ASN A 415 12.02 -0.35 7.38
N CYS A 416 12.24 -1.65 7.30
CA CYS A 416 12.80 -2.30 6.13
C CYS A 416 11.83 -3.31 5.52
N THR A 417 12.08 -3.64 4.26
CA THR A 417 11.37 -4.65 3.47
C THR A 417 12.38 -5.60 2.84
N ASN A 418 11.95 -6.75 2.32
CA ASN A 418 12.79 -7.77 1.67
C ASN A 418 12.78 -7.71 0.14
N ARG A 419 12.52 -6.54 -0.47
CA ARG A 419 12.50 -6.32 -1.93
C ARG A 419 11.69 -7.39 -2.69
N THR A 420 12.32 -8.03 -3.68
CA THR A 420 11.72 -9.04 -4.55
C THR A 420 11.67 -10.43 -3.92
N LEU A 421 12.48 -10.68 -2.87
CA LEU A 421 12.59 -11.98 -2.21
C LEU A 421 11.29 -12.39 -1.54
N ALA A 422 10.57 -11.43 -0.95
CA ALA A 422 9.28 -11.71 -0.35
C ALA A 422 8.30 -12.36 -1.36
N SER A 423 8.40 -12.02 -2.65
CA SER A 423 7.49 -12.53 -3.69
C SER A 423 7.85 -13.92 -4.24
N SER A 424 9.05 -14.43 -3.95
CA SER A 424 9.47 -15.79 -4.35
C SER A 424 8.92 -16.87 -3.41
N LEU A 425 8.42 -16.47 -2.24
CA LEU A 425 7.78 -17.34 -1.27
C LEU A 425 6.52 -18.00 -1.82
N SER A 426 6.22 -19.21 -1.35
CA SER A 426 5.01 -19.95 -1.70
C SER A 426 3.90 -19.74 -0.67
N SER A 427 2.71 -20.24 -0.96
CA SER A 427 1.68 -20.41 0.07
C SER A 427 2.21 -21.32 1.19
N HIS A 428 1.81 -21.08 2.44
CA HIS A 428 2.21 -21.83 3.65
C HIS A 428 3.71 -21.88 3.97
N SER A 429 4.51 -20.97 3.41
CA SER A 429 5.95 -20.84 3.72
C SER A 429 6.26 -19.87 4.86
N ILE A 430 5.31 -19.04 5.28
CA ILE A 430 5.47 -18.08 6.38
C ILE A 430 4.85 -18.66 7.64
N LYS A 431 5.56 -18.56 8.76
CA LYS A 431 5.15 -19.09 10.07
C LYS A 431 5.26 -18.02 11.15
N LEU A 432 4.72 -18.31 12.34
CA LEU A 432 4.98 -17.50 13.53
C LEU A 432 6.47 -17.49 13.85
N ASP A 433 6.95 -16.34 14.33
CA ASP A 433 8.30 -16.27 14.86
C ASP A 433 8.37 -17.07 16.17
N GLU A 434 9.41 -17.92 16.29
CA GLU A 434 9.63 -18.77 17.46
C GLU A 434 9.95 -17.96 18.72
N ASN A 435 10.41 -16.72 18.54
CA ASN A 435 10.71 -15.80 19.63
C ASN A 435 9.48 -15.07 20.19
N SER A 436 8.36 -15.06 19.46
CA SER A 436 7.14 -14.33 19.83
C SER A 436 5.93 -15.27 19.90
N VAL A 437 6.06 -16.36 20.66
CA VAL A 437 4.95 -17.32 20.84
C VAL A 437 3.90 -16.72 21.76
N ILE A 438 2.67 -16.62 21.26
CA ILE A 438 1.49 -16.23 22.03
C ILE A 438 0.84 -17.49 22.59
N SER A 439 0.51 -17.50 23.89
CA SER A 439 -0.18 -18.63 24.52
C SER A 439 -1.56 -18.88 23.90
N GLY A 440 -1.91 -20.15 23.67
CA GLY A 440 -3.20 -20.56 23.10
C GLY A 440 -3.27 -20.58 21.57
N ILE A 441 -2.17 -20.23 20.88
CA ILE A 441 -2.02 -20.32 19.43
C ILE A 441 -1.10 -21.49 19.08
N LEU A 442 -1.61 -22.41 18.25
CA LEU A 442 -0.85 -23.58 17.80
C LEU A 442 0.11 -23.23 16.66
N SER A 443 -0.39 -22.53 15.65
CA SER A 443 0.40 -22.17 14.45
C SER A 443 -0.28 -21.05 13.67
N ALA A 444 0.49 -20.36 12.83
CA ALA A 444 -0.05 -19.51 11.77
C ALA A 444 0.66 -19.77 10.44
N SER A 445 -0.07 -19.65 9.34
CA SER A 445 0.50 -19.82 7.99
C SER A 445 -0.15 -18.91 6.96
N ASN A 446 0.60 -18.51 5.94
CA ASN A 446 0.04 -17.69 4.86
C ASN A 446 -0.84 -18.52 3.92
N ILE A 447 -2.04 -18.00 3.63
CA ILE A 447 -2.99 -18.59 2.68
C ILE A 447 -2.63 -18.18 1.25
N ILE A 448 -2.33 -16.90 1.09
CA ILE A 448 -2.09 -16.28 -0.22
C ILE A 448 -0.58 -16.21 -0.47
N LYS A 449 -0.19 -16.42 -1.72
CA LYS A 449 1.19 -16.17 -2.14
C LYS A 449 1.52 -14.68 -1.95
N PRO A 450 2.63 -14.31 -1.29
CA PRO A 450 2.94 -12.90 -1.11
C PRO A 450 3.04 -12.14 -2.43
N THR A 451 2.47 -10.94 -2.46
CA THR A 451 2.45 -10.08 -3.66
C THR A 451 3.87 -9.59 -4.00
N LYS A 452 4.06 -9.09 -5.22
CA LYS A 452 5.34 -8.43 -5.57
C LYS A 452 5.39 -7.03 -4.98
N ALA A 453 6.56 -6.61 -4.50
CA ALA A 453 6.77 -5.22 -4.10
C ALA A 453 6.67 -4.30 -5.33
N LEU A 454 5.86 -3.25 -5.23
CA LEU A 454 5.63 -2.27 -6.28
C LEU A 454 6.36 -0.98 -5.91
N TYR A 455 7.15 -0.45 -6.83
CA TYR A 455 7.92 0.78 -6.61
C TYR A 455 7.34 1.89 -7.49
N PRO A 456 6.96 3.06 -6.96
CA PRO A 456 6.58 4.17 -7.82
C PRO A 456 7.74 4.57 -8.74
N LEU A 457 7.42 4.93 -9.98
CA LEU A 457 8.42 5.36 -10.96
C LEU A 457 8.93 6.76 -10.60
N LEU A 458 10.14 6.85 -10.02
CA LEU A 458 10.82 8.14 -9.78
C LEU A 458 11.15 8.83 -11.12
N GLY A 459 10.79 10.11 -11.29
CA GLY A 459 11.07 10.90 -12.50
C GLY A 459 9.93 11.82 -12.94
N ASN A 460 9.85 12.14 -14.24
CA ASN A 460 8.84 13.04 -14.81
C ASN A 460 7.39 12.61 -14.54
N THR A 461 7.14 11.32 -14.35
CA THR A 461 5.81 10.79 -13.99
C THR A 461 5.36 11.23 -12.60
N LEU A 462 6.28 11.35 -11.64
CA LEU A 462 5.97 11.90 -10.31
C LEU A 462 5.60 13.38 -10.41
N TYR A 463 6.34 14.16 -11.19
CA TYR A 463 6.03 15.57 -11.42
C TYR A 463 4.61 15.80 -11.97
N TRP A 464 4.18 15.01 -12.94
CA TRP A 464 2.81 15.09 -13.44
C TRP A 464 1.78 14.65 -12.40
N SER A 465 2.10 13.62 -11.61
CA SER A 465 1.25 13.18 -10.50
C SER A 465 1.11 14.26 -9.42
N GLU A 466 2.17 15.04 -9.17
CA GLU A 466 2.20 16.17 -8.24
C GLU A 466 1.28 17.28 -8.72
N LEU A 467 1.44 17.69 -9.98
CA LEU A 467 0.61 18.72 -10.58
C LEU A 467 -0.86 18.30 -10.57
N THR A 468 -1.17 17.05 -10.91
CA THR A 468 -2.55 16.57 -10.86
C THR A 468 -3.09 16.58 -9.44
N ASN A 469 -2.38 16.03 -8.46
CA ASN A 469 -2.91 15.97 -7.09
C ASN A 469 -2.98 17.36 -6.41
N LEU A 470 -2.12 18.32 -6.80
CA LEU A 470 -2.09 19.68 -6.22
C LEU A 470 -3.15 20.58 -6.87
N SER A 471 -3.37 20.41 -8.17
CA SER A 471 -4.32 21.23 -8.93
C SER A 471 -5.77 20.79 -8.74
N ILE A 472 -6.01 19.59 -8.22
CA ILE A 472 -7.35 19.05 -8.04
C ILE A 472 -7.96 19.59 -6.74
N ASN A 473 -8.85 20.57 -6.91
CA ASN A 473 -9.83 20.97 -5.90
C ASN A 473 -11.02 19.99 -5.90
N TYR A 474 -11.79 19.94 -4.81
CA TYR A 474 -13.03 19.14 -4.71
C TYR A 474 -13.98 19.33 -5.90
N GLN A 475 -14.08 20.55 -6.43
CA GLN A 475 -14.88 20.86 -7.62
C GLN A 475 -14.44 20.10 -8.88
N SER A 476 -13.14 19.82 -9.04
CA SER A 476 -12.60 19.11 -10.20
C SER A 476 -12.79 17.59 -10.15
N LEU A 477 -12.88 17.01 -8.95
CA LEU A 477 -13.23 15.59 -8.74
C LEU A 477 -14.65 15.24 -9.18
N LEU A 478 -15.50 16.25 -9.34
CA LEU A 478 -16.85 16.12 -9.90
C LEU A 478 -16.84 15.95 -11.42
N SER A 479 -15.66 15.93 -12.06
CA SER A 479 -15.52 15.60 -13.47
C SER A 479 -15.07 14.15 -13.64
N LEU A 480 -15.71 13.45 -14.58
CA LEU A 480 -15.37 12.07 -14.93
C LEU A 480 -13.91 11.94 -15.39
N THR A 481 -13.39 12.94 -16.12
CA THR A 481 -12.01 12.95 -16.60
C THR A 481 -11.00 13.00 -15.46
N ALA A 482 -11.21 13.87 -14.47
CA ALA A 482 -10.31 13.97 -13.32
C ALA A 482 -10.37 12.71 -12.45
N LEU A 483 -11.56 12.14 -12.23
CA LEU A 483 -11.71 10.89 -11.49
C LEU A 483 -10.91 9.75 -12.15
N LYS A 484 -11.03 9.59 -13.47
CA LYS A 484 -10.27 8.57 -14.21
C LYS A 484 -8.76 8.80 -14.09
N GLN A 485 -8.30 10.04 -14.17
CA GLN A 485 -6.87 10.38 -14.02
C GLN A 485 -6.34 10.01 -12.62
N ILE A 486 -7.10 10.31 -11.57
CA ILE A 486 -6.71 9.93 -10.19
C ILE A 486 -6.63 8.41 -10.06
N LEU A 487 -7.63 7.68 -10.56
CA LEU A 487 -7.62 6.23 -10.46
C LEU A 487 -6.45 5.60 -11.23
N GLN A 488 -6.08 6.15 -12.39
CA GLN A 488 -4.89 5.72 -13.14
C GLN A 488 -3.59 6.00 -12.39
N LEU A 489 -3.51 7.13 -11.68
CA LEU A 489 -2.33 7.53 -10.93
C LEU A 489 -2.02 6.55 -9.79
N TYR A 490 -3.04 6.08 -9.07
CA TYR A 490 -2.87 5.13 -7.96
C TYR A 490 -2.79 3.66 -8.40
N ASP A 491 -2.98 3.35 -9.68
CA ASP A 491 -2.80 2.00 -10.20
C ASP A 491 -1.33 1.69 -10.51
N PHE A 492 -0.57 1.40 -9.46
CA PHE A 492 0.82 0.97 -9.59
C PHE A 492 0.99 -0.39 -10.27
N LYS A 493 -0.03 -1.26 -10.29
CA LYS A 493 0.11 -2.55 -11.00
C LYS A 493 0.12 -2.34 -12.50
N ALA A 494 -0.65 -1.40 -13.02
CA ALA A 494 -0.69 -1.07 -14.44
C ALA A 494 0.66 -0.63 -15.00
N THR A 495 1.50 0.05 -14.22
CA THR A 495 2.82 0.51 -14.70
C THR A 495 3.78 -0.64 -14.98
N PHE A 496 3.67 -1.73 -14.22
CA PHE A 496 4.56 -2.90 -14.33
C PHE A 496 3.98 -4.02 -15.19
N TYR A 497 2.65 -4.19 -15.21
CA TYR A 497 1.99 -5.31 -15.87
C TYR A 497 1.02 -4.84 -16.95
N GLN A 498 1.37 -5.13 -18.21
CA GLN A 498 0.53 -4.77 -19.36
C GLN A 498 -0.88 -5.37 -19.30
N GLN A 499 -1.02 -6.59 -18.75
CA GLN A 499 -2.33 -7.23 -18.60
C GLN A 499 -3.21 -6.48 -17.59
N SER A 500 -2.65 -6.13 -16.43
CA SER A 500 -3.34 -5.34 -15.41
C SER A 500 -3.68 -3.94 -15.94
N ALA A 501 -2.78 -3.31 -16.69
CA ALA A 501 -3.03 -2.02 -17.33
C ALA A 501 -4.23 -2.06 -18.27
N ARG A 502 -4.31 -3.08 -19.13
CA ARG A 502 -5.46 -3.26 -20.05
C ARG A 502 -6.76 -3.51 -19.28
N GLN A 503 -6.72 -4.29 -18.22
CA GLN A 503 -7.90 -4.57 -17.40
C GLN A 503 -8.37 -3.31 -16.67
N SER A 504 -7.46 -2.58 -16.04
CA SER A 504 -7.75 -1.32 -15.36
C SER A 504 -8.31 -0.28 -16.33
N GLN A 505 -7.69 -0.11 -17.50
CA GLN A 505 -8.22 0.76 -18.56
C GLN A 505 -9.63 0.38 -18.97
N LYS A 506 -9.92 -0.92 -19.17
CA LYS A 506 -11.30 -1.37 -19.44
C LYS A 506 -12.27 -1.01 -18.32
N CYS A 507 -11.90 -1.22 -17.06
CA CYS A 507 -12.72 -0.85 -15.91
C CYS A 507 -12.98 0.66 -15.85
N LEU A 508 -11.98 1.47 -16.18
CA LEU A 508 -12.11 2.93 -16.22
C LEU A 508 -12.97 3.39 -17.39
N ASP A 509 -12.81 2.79 -18.57
CA ASP A 509 -13.62 3.09 -19.75
C ASP A 509 -15.09 2.72 -19.55
N ALA A 510 -15.37 1.72 -18.70
CA ALA A 510 -16.71 1.33 -18.31
C ALA A 510 -17.48 2.39 -17.52
N ILE A 511 -16.78 3.34 -16.89
CA ILE A 511 -17.40 4.51 -16.25
C ILE A 511 -17.77 5.49 -17.36
N THR A 512 -19.05 5.56 -17.69
CA THR A 512 -19.55 6.33 -18.85
C THR A 512 -19.99 7.74 -18.48
N ASN A 513 -20.59 7.91 -17.32
CA ASN A 513 -21.10 9.20 -16.87
C ASN A 513 -20.94 9.36 -15.36
N LEU A 514 -20.73 10.62 -14.96
CA LEU A 514 -20.68 11.06 -13.58
C LEU A 514 -21.46 12.37 -13.51
N ARG A 515 -22.52 12.38 -12.72
CA ARG A 515 -23.26 13.60 -12.40
C ARG A 515 -23.24 13.83 -10.92
N THR A 516 -23.16 15.08 -10.53
CA THR A 516 -23.11 15.48 -9.14
C THR A 516 -24.11 16.59 -8.89
N GLU A 517 -24.94 16.41 -7.87
CA GLU A 517 -25.99 17.35 -7.49
C GLU A 517 -25.87 17.68 -5.99
N PRO A 518 -26.03 18.97 -5.60
CA PRO A 518 -26.08 19.34 -4.19
C PRO A 518 -27.41 18.89 -3.58
N ILE A 519 -27.36 18.28 -2.40
CA ILE A 519 -28.52 17.84 -1.62
C ILE A 519 -28.47 18.44 -0.22
N GLU A 520 -29.63 18.65 0.40
CA GLU A 520 -29.74 19.06 1.79
C GLU A 520 -30.60 18.05 2.56
N TYR A 521 -30.09 17.55 3.69
CA TYR A 521 -30.84 16.72 4.63
C TYR A 521 -31.04 17.46 5.95
N LEU A 522 -32.17 17.22 6.60
CA LEU A 522 -32.43 17.70 7.96
C LEU A 522 -31.95 16.65 8.96
N TYR A 523 -30.86 16.93 9.68
CA TYR A 523 -30.37 16.08 10.75
C TYR A 523 -30.52 16.77 12.10
N LYS A 524 -31.29 16.17 13.03
CA LYS A 524 -31.60 16.74 14.35
C LYS A 524 -32.13 18.19 14.30
N GLY A 525 -32.89 18.52 13.25
CA GLY A 525 -33.47 19.85 13.06
C GLY A 525 -32.53 20.90 12.44
N LEU A 526 -31.29 20.54 12.10
CA LEU A 526 -30.36 21.40 11.39
C LEU A 526 -30.25 20.98 9.92
N PRO A 527 -30.27 21.92 8.95
CA PRO A 527 -30.00 21.61 7.56
C PRO A 527 -28.50 21.30 7.41
N VAL A 528 -28.20 20.10 6.95
CA VAL A 528 -26.85 19.70 6.58
C VAL A 528 -26.77 19.62 5.06
N ARG A 529 -25.75 20.26 4.49
CA ARG A 529 -25.47 20.19 3.06
C ARG A 529 -24.70 18.94 2.73
N GLY A 530 -24.99 18.37 1.58
CA GLY A 530 -24.30 17.22 1.05
C GLY A 530 -24.26 17.24 -0.45
N VAL A 531 -23.59 16.24 -0.99
CA VAL A 531 -23.37 16.07 -2.41
C VAL A 531 -23.75 14.66 -2.78
N LYS A 532 -24.63 14.51 -3.77
CA LYS A 532 -24.97 13.22 -4.36
C LYS A 532 -24.26 13.05 -5.68
N THR A 533 -23.47 12.00 -5.79
CA THR A 533 -22.84 11.61 -7.05
C THR A 533 -23.54 10.39 -7.62
N THR A 534 -24.04 10.50 -8.84
CA THR A 534 -24.58 9.38 -9.61
C THR A 534 -23.56 8.93 -10.64
N LEU A 535 -23.09 7.69 -10.54
CA LEU A 535 -22.19 7.05 -11.51
C LEU A 535 -22.96 6.07 -12.39
N SER A 536 -22.71 6.08 -13.69
CA SER A 536 -23.19 5.02 -14.59
C SER A 536 -22.02 4.15 -15.07
N ILE A 537 -22.13 2.84 -14.84
CA ILE A 537 -21.05 1.89 -15.07
C ILE A 537 -21.57 0.68 -15.85
N HIS A 538 -20.79 0.22 -16.83
CA HIS A 538 -21.01 -1.08 -17.47
C HIS A 538 -20.36 -2.21 -16.67
N GLN A 539 -21.15 -3.18 -16.23
CA GLN A 539 -20.68 -4.36 -15.50
C GLN A 539 -19.77 -5.25 -16.35
N SER A 540 -19.99 -5.31 -17.67
CA SER A 540 -19.23 -6.14 -18.62
C SER A 540 -17.70 -5.97 -18.61
N ALA A 541 -17.20 -4.85 -18.09
CA ALA A 541 -15.76 -4.62 -17.94
C ALA A 541 -15.17 -5.23 -16.65
N PHE A 542 -16.00 -5.55 -15.67
CA PHE A 542 -15.62 -6.16 -14.41
C PHE A 542 -15.73 -7.68 -14.49
N ILE A 543 -15.03 -8.39 -13.61
CA ILE A 543 -15.06 -9.85 -13.53
C ILE A 543 -16.46 -10.36 -13.13
N SER A 544 -17.11 -9.63 -12.22
CA SER A 544 -18.41 -9.96 -11.65
C SER A 544 -19.12 -8.67 -11.20
N GLU A 545 -20.42 -8.78 -10.92
CA GLU A 545 -21.18 -7.70 -10.27
C GLU A 545 -20.55 -7.34 -8.91
N GLY A 546 -20.10 -8.35 -8.16
CA GLY A 546 -19.45 -8.11 -6.89
C GLY A 546 -18.12 -7.38 -6.98
N ALA A 547 -17.34 -7.57 -8.06
CA ALA A 547 -16.11 -6.81 -8.28
C ALA A 547 -16.41 -5.32 -8.53
N MET A 548 -17.47 -5.04 -9.29
CA MET A 548 -17.99 -3.67 -9.47
C MET A 548 -18.48 -3.09 -8.14
N TYR A 549 -19.22 -3.86 -7.35
CA TYR A 549 -19.73 -3.40 -6.05
C TYR A 549 -18.61 -3.09 -5.04
N LEU A 550 -17.57 -3.92 -4.98
CA LEU A 550 -16.39 -3.66 -4.14
C LEU A 550 -15.67 -2.38 -4.60
N PHE A 551 -15.45 -2.22 -5.91
CA PHE A 551 -14.86 -1.01 -6.48
C PHE A 551 -15.66 0.25 -6.12
N CYS A 552 -16.98 0.18 -6.26
CA CYS A 552 -17.88 1.28 -5.92
C CYS A 552 -17.92 1.56 -4.41
N SER A 553 -17.78 0.53 -3.57
CA SER A 553 -17.69 0.69 -2.11
C SER A 553 -16.42 1.45 -1.71
N VAL A 554 -15.29 1.17 -2.37
CA VAL A 554 -14.04 1.94 -2.19
C VAL A 554 -14.23 3.38 -2.64
N LEU A 555 -14.87 3.61 -3.79
CA LEU A 555 -15.17 4.97 -4.27
C LEU A 555 -16.11 5.73 -3.33
N ALA A 556 -17.14 5.09 -2.79
CA ALA A 556 -18.06 5.70 -1.83
C ALA A 556 -17.32 6.21 -0.58
N GLN A 557 -16.42 5.37 -0.04
CA GLN A 557 -15.62 5.74 1.11
C GLN A 557 -14.59 6.83 0.74
N PHE A 558 -13.98 6.76 -0.45
CA PHE A 558 -13.10 7.80 -0.95
C PHE A 558 -13.80 9.17 -1.03
N PHE A 559 -14.98 9.23 -1.64
CA PHE A 559 -15.73 10.49 -1.73
C PHE A 559 -16.16 11.01 -0.37
N THR A 560 -16.56 10.12 0.54
CA THR A 560 -16.89 10.49 1.93
C THR A 560 -15.71 11.13 2.64
N LEU A 561 -14.52 10.53 2.56
CA LEU A 561 -13.29 11.04 3.20
C LEU A 561 -12.75 12.32 2.55
N TYR A 562 -13.11 12.56 1.29
CA TYR A 562 -12.69 13.74 0.55
C TYR A 562 -13.63 14.95 0.76
N THR A 563 -14.82 14.73 1.36
CA THR A 563 -15.75 15.83 1.67
C THR A 563 -15.24 16.78 2.75
N SER A 564 -15.66 18.05 2.68
CA SER A 564 -15.34 19.05 3.69
C SER A 564 -15.98 18.73 5.05
N VAL A 565 -15.36 19.21 6.13
CA VAL A 565 -15.92 19.13 7.49
C VAL A 565 -17.34 19.72 7.50
N ASN A 566 -18.33 18.90 7.87
CA ASN A 566 -19.78 19.19 7.88
C ASN A 566 -20.55 19.03 6.56
N MET A 567 -19.97 18.33 5.58
CA MET A 567 -20.69 17.89 4.38
C MET A 567 -20.81 16.37 4.38
N PHE A 568 -21.92 15.83 3.87
CA PHE A 568 -22.04 14.39 3.60
C PHE A 568 -21.93 14.10 2.10
N HIS A 569 -21.52 12.88 1.78
CA HIS A 569 -21.55 12.37 0.42
C HIS A 569 -22.50 11.18 0.32
N GLU A 570 -23.31 11.16 -0.73
CA GLU A 570 -24.13 10.02 -1.11
C GLU A 570 -23.68 9.53 -2.50
N LEU A 571 -23.40 8.23 -2.62
CA LEU A 571 -23.05 7.62 -3.89
C LEU A 571 -24.20 6.74 -4.37
N GLU A 572 -24.69 7.05 -5.57
CA GLU A 572 -25.61 6.20 -6.32
C GLU A 572 -24.88 5.65 -7.55
N VAL A 573 -24.93 4.34 -7.74
CA VAL A 573 -24.32 3.70 -8.90
C VAL A 573 -25.40 2.96 -9.69
N ILE A 574 -25.55 3.34 -10.94
CA ILE A 574 -26.46 2.74 -11.90
C ILE A 574 -25.65 1.77 -12.75
N ASN A 575 -25.96 0.49 -12.64
CA ASN A 575 -25.42 -0.52 -13.53
C ASN A 575 -26.21 -0.51 -14.85
N LEU A 576 -25.54 -0.20 -15.95
CA LEU A 576 -26.18 -0.05 -17.26
C LEU A 576 -26.63 -1.37 -17.87
N ASP A 577 -26.05 -2.49 -17.43
CA ASP A 577 -26.30 -3.79 -18.03
C ASP A 577 -27.57 -4.45 -17.44
N ASN A 578 -27.74 -4.40 -16.11
CA ASN A 578 -28.92 -4.93 -15.42
C ASN A 578 -29.95 -3.86 -15.00
N LYS A 579 -29.60 -2.56 -15.11
CA LYS A 579 -30.40 -1.39 -14.67
C LYS A 579 -30.69 -1.36 -13.16
N GLU A 580 -29.94 -2.12 -12.36
CA GLU A 580 -30.01 -2.02 -10.90
C GLU A 580 -29.30 -0.75 -10.41
N ILE A 581 -29.81 -0.23 -9.29
CA ILE A 581 -29.30 0.95 -8.62
C ILE A 581 -28.74 0.51 -7.27
N TYR A 582 -27.46 0.75 -7.05
CA TYR A 582 -26.80 0.53 -5.77
C TYR A 582 -26.63 1.86 -5.05
N LEU A 583 -27.03 1.90 -3.79
CA LEU A 583 -27.00 3.10 -2.96
C LEU A 583 -26.04 2.89 -1.79
N TRP A 584 -25.06 3.78 -1.65
CA TRP A 584 -24.27 3.92 -0.44
C TRP A 584 -24.77 5.14 0.32
N PRO A 585 -25.41 4.94 1.48
CA PRO A 585 -26.09 6.02 2.18
C PRO A 585 -25.09 7.03 2.77
N ALA A 586 -25.56 8.26 2.90
CA ALA A 586 -24.79 9.37 3.45
C ALA A 586 -24.27 9.07 4.86
N LYS A 587 -22.94 9.16 5.03
CA LYS A 587 -22.29 9.07 6.34
C LYS A 587 -21.75 10.43 6.77
N ILE A 588 -22.17 10.93 7.92
CA ILE A 588 -21.50 12.04 8.62
C ILE A 588 -20.69 11.43 9.75
N ASN A 589 -19.36 11.66 9.77
CA ASN A 589 -18.48 11.15 10.82
C ASN A 589 -18.75 9.66 11.13
N GLN A 590 -18.88 8.84 10.07
CA GLN A 590 -19.17 7.39 10.14
C GLN A 590 -20.58 7.00 10.65
N GLN A 591 -21.46 7.94 10.94
CA GLN A 591 -22.88 7.66 11.24
C GLN A 591 -23.74 7.82 9.99
N ILE A 592 -24.55 6.80 9.69
CA ILE A 592 -25.52 6.83 8.59
C ILE A 592 -26.62 7.83 8.93
N LEU A 593 -26.83 8.81 8.06
CA LEU A 593 -28.02 9.67 8.10
C LEU A 593 -29.20 8.84 7.60
N LYS A 594 -30.19 8.63 8.48
CA LYS A 594 -31.50 8.07 8.13
C LYS A 594 -32.55 9.15 8.19
#